data_AF-F4H1F2-F1
#
_entry.id   AF-F4H1F2-F1
#
_cell.length_a   1.000
_cell.length_b   1.000
_cell.length_c   1.000
_cell.angle_alpha   90.00
_cell.angle_beta   90.00
_cell.angle_gamma   90.00
#
_symmetry.space_group_name_H-M   'P 1'
#
loop_
_entity.id
_entity.type
_entity.pdbx_description
1 polymer ?
#
loop_
_entity_poly.entity_id
_entity_poly.type
_entity_poly.pdbx_seq_one_letter_code
_entity_poly.pdbx_strand_id
1 'polypeptide(L)'
;MTVLAEPHGVDRAPLARVIALRPSTGRHAAAGSPETAGLAPTAPVPTVHRAVSAGHATTATVTTLPASPRPVGAVAPAAAPTGQVTSDARHREGAHAEVPVARSLVRELEEVAAAMHDHGPLPSLRVELRQLLSAWGAALVRLHRTPLTSAVPLAELPWVLREPLPRWLADLPGDVGPVWAARAHPGVLRAVDEARRSWSAVQWTHGDATGDEVVVTRSRGVARAVLLGVADRSSPDGTLPPAPAHRSGRGDPRWDVATALDWLALALGPALDPAWGLDPVASFVAQYRELGGDALPTRATAVARTLSSAVEWTAQLTLGAEPTDEERAWLVGLWQRPLELVARTRPASSATRSS
;
A
#
# COMPACT_ATOMS: atom_id res chain seq x y z
N MET A 1 16.37 -41.49 22.17
CA MET A 1 17.30 -40.35 21.97
C MET A 1 16.92 -39.70 20.66
N THR A 2 16.41 -38.48 20.72
CA THR A 2 15.94 -37.74 19.55
C THR A 2 16.55 -36.37 19.62
N VAL A 3 17.40 -36.03 18.65
CA VAL A 3 18.13 -34.76 18.64
C VAL A 3 17.17 -33.65 18.25
N LEU A 4 16.99 -32.68 19.15
CA LEU A 4 16.32 -31.42 18.85
C LEU A 4 17.28 -30.60 17.97
N ALA A 5 16.95 -30.41 16.70
CA ALA A 5 17.58 -29.38 15.89
C ALA A 5 17.04 -28.01 16.33
N GLU A 6 17.93 -27.07 16.64
CA GLU A 6 17.55 -25.70 16.97
C GLU A 6 16.89 -25.02 15.77
N PRO A 7 15.89 -24.15 15.97
CA PRO A 7 15.36 -23.33 14.89
C PRO A 7 16.41 -22.30 14.50
N HIS A 8 17.06 -22.50 13.35
CA HIS A 8 17.95 -21.51 12.75
C HIS A 8 17.26 -20.15 12.67
N GLY A 9 17.99 -19.10 13.03
CA GLY A 9 17.45 -17.76 13.18
C GLY A 9 16.77 -17.26 11.90
N VAL A 10 15.54 -16.78 12.05
CA VAL A 10 14.94 -15.86 11.07
C VAL A 10 15.76 -14.58 11.15
N ASP A 11 16.55 -14.32 10.12
CA ASP A 11 17.39 -13.12 10.02
C ASP A 11 16.55 -11.86 10.26
N ARG A 12 16.87 -11.14 11.33
CA ARG A 12 16.29 -9.80 11.63
C ARG A 12 16.93 -8.71 10.75
N ALA A 13 17.11 -9.00 9.46
CA ALA A 13 17.76 -8.14 8.49
C ALA A 13 16.84 -7.35 7.50
N PRO A 14 15.54 -7.07 7.75
CA PRO A 14 14.78 -6.17 6.86
C PRO A 14 15.27 -4.71 7.00
N LEU A 15 15.68 -4.31 8.21
CA LEU A 15 16.21 -2.97 8.53
C LEU A 15 17.37 -2.55 7.62
N ALA A 16 18.32 -3.46 7.38
CA ALA A 16 19.47 -3.20 6.53
C ALA A 16 19.10 -3.02 5.05
N ARG A 17 17.98 -3.58 4.56
CA ARG A 17 17.63 -3.57 3.12
C ARG A 17 16.96 -2.29 2.67
N VAL A 18 16.02 -1.75 3.45
CA VAL A 18 15.38 -0.46 3.15
C VAL A 18 16.40 0.69 3.27
N ILE A 19 17.42 0.55 4.12
CA ILE A 19 18.57 1.46 4.17
C ILE A 19 19.54 1.20 3.01
N ALA A 20 19.81 -0.06 2.63
CA ALA A 20 20.68 -0.40 1.50
C ALA A 20 20.10 -0.09 0.11
N LEU A 21 18.80 0.22 -0.01
CA LEU A 21 18.24 0.84 -1.21
C LEU A 21 18.76 2.28 -1.42
N ARG A 22 19.36 2.92 -0.40
CA ARG A 22 20.08 4.18 -0.58
C ARG A 22 21.43 3.91 -1.27
N PRO A 23 21.83 4.69 -2.28
CA PRO A 23 23.16 4.56 -2.87
C PRO A 23 24.24 4.90 -1.83
N SER A 24 25.07 3.92 -1.50
CA SER A 24 26.17 4.06 -0.53
C SER A 24 27.38 4.79 -1.13
N THR A 25 27.22 6.05 -1.53
CA THR A 25 28.33 6.95 -1.89
C THR A 25 27.91 8.41 -1.74
N GLY A 26 28.64 9.16 -0.90
CA GLY A 26 28.30 10.54 -0.60
C GLY A 26 28.48 11.51 -1.78
N ARG A 27 27.43 12.27 -2.11
CA ARG A 27 27.50 13.63 -2.67
C ARG A 27 26.18 14.39 -2.46
N HIS A 28 26.25 15.46 -1.68
CA HIS A 28 25.30 16.59 -1.60
C HIS A 28 23.82 16.36 -1.99
N ALA A 29 23.01 15.88 -1.05
CA ALA A 29 21.56 16.08 -1.08
C ALA A 29 21.16 17.32 -0.25
N ALA A 30 21.60 18.50 -0.68
CA ALA A 30 21.09 19.77 -0.16
C ALA A 30 19.95 20.27 -1.04
N ALA A 31 18.79 20.56 -0.42
CA ALA A 31 17.64 21.28 -1.00
C ALA A 31 17.07 20.75 -2.34
N GLY A 32 16.14 19.78 -2.25
CA GLY A 32 15.29 19.36 -3.36
C GLY A 32 13.97 18.77 -2.87
N SER A 33 12.98 19.61 -2.56
CA SER A 33 11.62 19.14 -2.23
C SER A 33 10.99 18.48 -3.45
N PRO A 34 10.54 17.21 -3.40
CA PRO A 34 9.80 16.62 -4.51
C PRO A 34 8.46 17.32 -4.71
N GLU A 35 8.24 17.82 -5.92
CA GLU A 35 6.93 18.31 -6.38
C GLU A 35 5.98 17.13 -6.58
N THR A 36 5.33 16.68 -5.51
CA THR A 36 4.35 15.59 -5.59
C THR A 36 3.07 16.06 -6.27
N ALA A 37 2.90 15.72 -7.55
CA ALA A 37 1.63 15.85 -8.24
C ALA A 37 0.57 14.89 -7.66
N GLY A 38 -0.71 15.27 -7.72
CA GLY A 38 -1.80 14.28 -7.70
C GLY A 38 -2.74 14.21 -6.48
N LEU A 39 -2.66 15.13 -5.51
CA LEU A 39 -3.77 15.32 -4.56
C LEU A 39 -4.99 15.89 -5.32
N ALA A 40 -6.03 15.08 -5.50
CA ALA A 40 -7.24 15.51 -6.18
C ALA A 40 -7.96 16.62 -5.38
N PRO A 41 -8.42 17.71 -6.03
CA PRO A 41 -9.26 18.70 -5.35
C PRO A 41 -10.61 18.07 -5.00
N THR A 42 -11.08 18.30 -3.77
CA THR A 42 -12.43 17.95 -3.34
C THR A 42 -13.46 18.70 -4.19
N ALA A 43 -14.19 17.97 -5.04
CA ALA A 43 -15.29 18.53 -5.83
C ALA A 43 -16.44 18.97 -4.90
N PRO A 44 -17.13 20.09 -5.20
CA PRO A 44 -18.26 20.55 -4.39
C PRO A 44 -19.48 19.64 -4.56
N VAL A 45 -20.12 19.30 -3.44
CA VAL A 45 -21.42 18.61 -3.43
C VAL A 45 -22.50 19.55 -3.99
N PRO A 46 -23.33 19.12 -4.95
CA PRO A 46 -24.41 19.96 -5.46
C PRO A 46 -25.55 20.06 -4.45
N THR A 47 -25.82 21.28 -3.97
CA THR A 47 -26.98 21.58 -3.12
C THR A 47 -28.28 21.48 -3.92
N VAL A 48 -29.05 20.40 -3.73
CA VAL A 48 -30.40 20.29 -4.31
C VAL A 48 -31.42 20.92 -3.37
N HIS A 49 -31.91 22.10 -3.73
CA HIS A 49 -33.11 22.66 -3.11
C HIS A 49 -34.35 21.83 -3.48
N ARG A 50 -35.09 21.35 -2.48
CA ARG A 50 -36.51 21.03 -2.66
C ARG A 50 -37.29 21.25 -1.37
N ALA A 51 -38.14 22.28 -1.36
CA ALA A 51 -39.18 22.45 -0.36
C ALA A 51 -40.53 22.07 -0.98
N VAL A 52 -41.28 21.18 -0.33
CA VAL A 52 -42.76 21.15 -0.28
C VAL A 52 -43.17 20.49 1.04
N SER A 53 -44.11 21.11 1.75
CA SER A 53 -44.69 20.59 2.99
C SER A 53 -45.94 19.75 2.75
N ALA A 54 -46.15 18.70 3.55
CA ALA A 54 -47.46 18.31 4.10
C ALA A 54 -47.25 17.14 5.08
N GLY A 55 -47.80 17.25 6.29
CA GLY A 55 -47.85 16.11 7.22
C GLY A 55 -49.18 15.35 7.09
N HIS A 56 -49.23 14.15 7.66
CA HIS A 56 -50.32 13.65 8.52
C HIS A 56 -49.82 12.40 9.27
N ALA A 57 -50.27 12.21 10.51
CA ALA A 57 -50.03 10.99 11.27
C ALA A 57 -51.01 9.88 10.85
N THR A 58 -50.73 8.62 11.21
CA THR A 58 -51.67 7.68 11.90
C THR A 58 -51.05 6.27 12.05
N THR A 59 -51.00 5.81 13.31
CA THR A 59 -51.15 4.44 13.87
C THR A 59 -50.55 3.19 13.20
N ALA A 60 -50.02 2.31 14.06
CA ALA A 60 -49.45 1.00 13.76
C ALA A 60 -50.51 -0.09 13.46
N THR A 61 -50.09 -1.15 12.75
CA THR A 61 -50.72 -2.49 12.83
C THR A 61 -49.65 -3.59 12.76
N VAL A 62 -49.61 -4.44 13.78
CA VAL A 62 -48.90 -5.74 13.79
C VAL A 62 -49.82 -6.79 13.14
N THR A 63 -49.30 -7.69 12.28
CA THR A 63 -49.82 -9.08 12.10
C THR A 63 -48.90 -9.97 11.25
N THR A 64 -48.51 -11.10 11.86
CA THR A 64 -48.03 -12.42 11.40
C THR A 64 -47.55 -12.75 9.96
N LEU A 65 -46.40 -13.43 9.91
CA LEU A 65 -45.99 -14.54 9.01
C LEU A 65 -47.11 -15.60 8.78
N PRO A 66 -47.13 -16.38 7.66
CA PRO A 66 -46.18 -17.49 7.49
C PRO A 66 -45.86 -17.98 6.06
N ALA A 67 -45.11 -19.10 6.02
CA ALA A 67 -44.96 -20.12 4.96
C ALA A 67 -43.89 -19.92 3.85
N SER A 68 -42.82 -20.72 3.96
CA SER A 68 -41.96 -21.12 2.85
C SER A 68 -42.60 -22.24 2.02
N PRO A 69 -42.14 -22.44 0.77
CA PRO A 69 -41.81 -23.79 0.33
C PRO A 69 -40.40 -23.93 -0.27
N ARG A 70 -39.80 -25.11 -0.05
CA ARG A 70 -38.68 -25.68 -0.85
C ARG A 70 -39.26 -26.75 -1.82
N PRO A 71 -38.46 -27.57 -2.54
CA PRO A 71 -37.72 -27.19 -3.76
C PRO A 71 -37.99 -28.15 -4.94
N VAL A 72 -37.79 -27.71 -6.18
CA VAL A 72 -37.75 -28.55 -7.40
C VAL A 72 -36.77 -27.89 -8.39
N GLY A 73 -35.90 -28.56 -9.13
CA GLY A 73 -35.51 -29.97 -9.18
C GLY A 73 -34.23 -30.12 -10.04
N ALA A 74 -33.55 -31.26 -9.98
CA ALA A 74 -32.28 -31.47 -10.69
C ALA A 74 -32.47 -31.95 -12.15
N VAL A 75 -31.66 -31.47 -13.09
CA VAL A 75 -31.52 -32.04 -14.45
C VAL A 75 -30.08 -31.99 -14.96
N ALA A 76 -29.52 -33.18 -15.15
CA ALA A 76 -28.42 -33.58 -16.04
C ALA A 76 -28.60 -35.11 -16.26
N PRO A 77 -28.05 -35.76 -17.30
CA PRO A 77 -26.99 -35.33 -18.23
C PRO A 77 -27.31 -35.58 -19.73
N ALA A 78 -26.35 -35.32 -20.61
CA ALA A 78 -26.27 -35.94 -21.95
C ALA A 78 -24.81 -36.25 -22.31
N ALA A 79 -24.57 -37.38 -22.98
CA ALA A 79 -23.24 -37.94 -23.22
C ALA A 79 -22.66 -37.64 -24.61
N ALA A 80 -21.39 -38.02 -24.79
CA ALA A 80 -20.53 -37.74 -25.94
C ALA A 80 -21.00 -38.34 -27.29
N PRO A 81 -20.32 -37.94 -28.38
CA PRO A 81 -19.81 -38.93 -29.31
C PRO A 81 -18.26 -38.94 -29.39
N THR A 82 -17.71 -40.15 -29.45
CA THR A 82 -16.28 -40.46 -29.64
C THR A 82 -15.81 -40.21 -31.08
N GLY A 83 -14.63 -39.61 -31.26
CA GLY A 83 -13.98 -39.41 -32.56
C GLY A 83 -12.51 -39.89 -32.57
N GLN A 84 -12.16 -40.70 -33.58
CA GLN A 84 -10.92 -41.48 -33.71
C GLN A 84 -10.59 -41.62 -35.22
N VAL A 85 -9.35 -41.64 -35.73
CA VAL A 85 -7.99 -41.38 -35.20
C VAL A 85 -7.19 -40.68 -36.31
N THR A 86 -6.34 -39.68 -36.01
CA THR A 86 -5.11 -39.44 -36.80
C THR A 86 -3.89 -39.10 -35.96
N SER A 87 -2.96 -40.04 -35.99
CA SER A 87 -1.53 -39.88 -35.70
C SER A 87 -0.94 -38.60 -36.31
N ASP A 88 -0.35 -37.74 -35.47
CA ASP A 88 0.87 -37.02 -35.84
C ASP A 88 1.75 -36.71 -34.61
N ALA A 89 2.18 -37.79 -33.93
CA ALA A 89 3.11 -37.73 -32.81
C ALA A 89 4.56 -37.72 -33.29
N ARG A 90 5.02 -36.59 -33.87
CA ARG A 90 6.43 -36.35 -34.18
C ARG A 90 6.91 -35.05 -33.51
N HIS A 91 7.94 -35.18 -32.69
CA HIS A 91 8.75 -34.10 -32.12
C HIS A 91 8.01 -32.83 -31.63
N ARG A 92 7.47 -32.93 -30.40
CA ARG A 92 7.70 -31.87 -29.42
C ARG A 92 8.59 -32.41 -28.33
N GLU A 93 9.89 -32.23 -28.53
CA GLU A 93 10.85 -32.24 -27.42
C GLU A 93 10.36 -31.33 -26.31
N GLY A 94 10.66 -31.71 -25.07
CA GLY A 94 10.18 -31.01 -23.89
C GLY A 94 10.69 -29.58 -23.86
N ALA A 95 9.85 -28.64 -24.27
CA ALA A 95 9.88 -27.31 -23.72
C ALA A 95 9.59 -27.46 -22.23
N HIS A 96 10.66 -27.60 -21.43
CA HIS A 96 10.60 -27.43 -19.99
C HIS A 96 9.96 -26.07 -19.76
N ALA A 97 8.70 -26.07 -19.34
CA ALA A 97 8.03 -24.86 -18.96
C ALA A 97 8.80 -24.30 -17.76
N GLU A 98 9.57 -23.24 -17.98
CA GLU A 98 10.29 -22.55 -16.91
C GLU A 98 9.30 -22.25 -15.79
N VAL A 99 9.49 -22.90 -14.65
CA VAL A 99 8.65 -22.69 -13.48
C VAL A 99 8.89 -21.24 -13.03
N PRO A 100 7.86 -20.37 -13.01
CA PRO A 100 8.04 -18.98 -12.65
C PRO A 100 8.64 -18.86 -11.25
N VAL A 101 9.84 -18.31 -11.14
CA VAL A 101 10.50 -18.12 -9.85
C VAL A 101 9.86 -16.93 -9.14
N ALA A 102 9.33 -17.17 -7.94
CA ALA A 102 8.78 -16.15 -7.06
C ALA A 102 9.92 -15.42 -6.31
N ARG A 103 9.94 -14.08 -6.38
CA ARG A 103 10.98 -13.22 -5.78
C ARG A 103 10.34 -12.04 -5.02
N SER A 104 11.01 -11.50 -4.01
CA SER A 104 10.52 -10.30 -3.31
C SER A 104 10.50 -9.09 -4.26
N LEU A 105 9.45 -8.27 -4.20
CA LEU A 105 9.38 -7.00 -4.94
C LEU A 105 10.53 -6.07 -4.58
N VAL A 106 10.92 -6.00 -3.29
CA VAL A 106 12.06 -5.20 -2.84
C VAL A 106 13.31 -5.59 -3.59
N ARG A 107 13.54 -6.91 -3.77
CA ARG A 107 14.72 -7.42 -4.48
C ARG A 107 14.69 -7.11 -5.98
N GLU A 108 13.52 -7.19 -6.60
CA GLU A 108 13.33 -6.79 -8.01
C GLU A 108 13.58 -5.29 -8.21
N LEU A 109 13.14 -4.44 -7.26
CA LEU A 109 13.36 -3.00 -7.29
C LEU A 109 14.82 -2.62 -7.00
N GLU A 110 15.49 -3.30 -6.07
CA GLU A 110 16.95 -3.19 -5.82
C GLU A 110 17.73 -3.44 -7.12
N GLU A 111 17.42 -4.52 -7.84
CA GLU A 111 18.14 -4.89 -9.07
C GLU A 111 17.90 -3.91 -10.22
N VAL A 112 16.67 -3.40 -10.37
CA VAL A 112 16.37 -2.35 -11.36
C VAL A 112 17.04 -1.03 -11.00
N ALA A 113 17.05 -0.62 -9.72
CA ALA A 113 17.69 0.60 -9.27
C ALA A 113 19.23 0.53 -9.44
N ALA A 114 19.86 -0.59 -9.06
CA ALA A 114 21.28 -0.83 -9.27
C ALA A 114 21.65 -0.77 -10.76
N ALA A 115 20.89 -1.45 -11.62
CA ALA A 115 21.11 -1.39 -13.07
C ALA A 115 20.93 0.04 -13.64
N MET A 116 20.04 0.87 -13.08
CA MET A 116 19.92 2.27 -13.47
C MET A 116 21.11 3.12 -13.01
N HIS A 117 21.72 2.83 -11.86
CA HIS A 117 22.96 3.49 -11.43
C HIS A 117 24.15 3.08 -12.31
N ASP A 118 24.27 1.79 -12.66
CA ASP A 118 25.38 1.27 -13.46
C ASP A 118 25.30 1.64 -14.96
N HIS A 119 24.08 1.81 -15.51
CA HIS A 119 23.86 1.96 -16.96
C HIS A 119 23.02 3.18 -17.36
N GLY A 120 22.59 3.98 -16.38
CA GLY A 120 21.65 5.08 -16.57
C GLY A 120 20.18 4.61 -16.70
N PRO A 121 19.22 5.53 -16.71
CA PRO A 121 17.78 5.23 -16.70
C PRO A 121 17.27 4.85 -18.10
N LEU A 122 17.79 3.75 -18.64
CA LEU A 122 17.49 3.24 -19.98
C LEU A 122 15.99 2.98 -20.19
N PRO A 123 15.45 3.10 -21.42
CA PRO A 123 14.03 2.85 -21.69
C PRO A 123 13.52 1.48 -21.24
N SER A 124 14.35 0.43 -21.35
CA SER A 124 14.05 -0.91 -20.84
C SER A 124 13.86 -0.93 -19.33
N LEU A 125 14.83 -0.39 -18.57
CA LEU A 125 14.76 -0.32 -17.11
C LEU A 125 13.58 0.53 -16.63
N ARG A 126 13.23 1.62 -17.33
CA ARG A 126 12.02 2.40 -17.05
C ARG A 126 10.74 1.59 -17.28
N VAL A 127 10.71 0.73 -18.31
CA VAL A 127 9.59 -0.19 -18.54
C VAL A 127 9.51 -1.24 -17.44
N GLU A 128 10.63 -1.83 -17.02
CA GLU A 128 10.66 -2.82 -15.92
C GLU A 128 10.20 -2.23 -14.59
N LEU A 129 10.71 -1.06 -14.21
CA LEU A 129 10.23 -0.32 -13.03
C LEU A 129 8.72 -0.11 -13.09
N ARG A 130 8.19 0.38 -14.22
CA ARG A 130 6.76 0.57 -14.40
C ARG A 130 5.97 -0.75 -14.33
N GLN A 131 6.50 -1.84 -14.88
CA GLN A 131 5.87 -3.17 -14.80
C GLN A 131 5.78 -3.67 -13.36
N LEU A 132 6.84 -3.50 -12.54
CA LEU A 132 6.83 -3.86 -11.12
C LEU A 132 5.81 -3.03 -10.32
N LEU A 133 5.79 -1.71 -10.52
CA LEU A 133 4.80 -0.83 -9.88
C LEU A 133 3.36 -1.14 -10.32
N SER A 134 3.15 -1.45 -11.61
CA SER A 134 1.85 -1.85 -12.15
C SER A 134 1.39 -3.21 -11.60
N ALA A 135 2.31 -4.18 -11.49
CA ALA A 135 2.02 -5.48 -10.91
C ALA A 135 1.58 -5.37 -9.44
N TRP A 136 2.24 -4.52 -8.64
CA TRP A 136 1.85 -4.22 -7.25
C TRP A 136 0.49 -3.52 -7.19
N GLY A 137 0.27 -2.48 -8.00
CA GLY A 137 -1.04 -1.82 -8.11
C GLY A 137 -2.15 -2.82 -8.47
N ALA A 138 -1.88 -3.77 -9.38
CA ALA A 138 -2.82 -4.82 -9.76
C ALA A 138 -3.09 -5.81 -8.62
N ALA A 139 -2.11 -6.09 -7.75
CA ALA A 139 -2.32 -6.92 -6.56
C ALA A 139 -3.31 -6.26 -5.58
N LEU A 140 -3.14 -4.96 -5.33
CA LEU A 140 -4.04 -4.17 -4.49
C LEU A 140 -5.45 -4.06 -5.09
N VAL A 141 -5.58 -3.75 -6.38
CA VAL A 141 -6.90 -3.70 -7.05
C VAL A 141 -7.62 -5.05 -6.97
N ARG A 142 -6.92 -6.18 -7.10
CA ARG A 142 -7.54 -7.52 -6.94
C ARG A 142 -7.96 -7.77 -5.49
N LEU A 143 -7.14 -7.39 -4.51
CA LEU A 143 -7.49 -7.50 -3.09
C LEU A 143 -8.75 -6.69 -2.77
N HIS A 144 -8.74 -5.40 -3.11
CA HIS A 144 -9.83 -4.45 -2.84
C HIS A 144 -11.16 -4.86 -3.50
N ARG A 145 -11.10 -5.49 -4.68
CA ARG A 145 -12.27 -6.04 -5.40
C ARG A 145 -12.68 -7.45 -4.96
N THR A 146 -11.96 -8.09 -4.04
CA THR A 146 -12.35 -9.42 -3.53
C THR A 146 -13.69 -9.29 -2.79
N PRO A 147 -14.69 -10.14 -3.08
CA PRO A 147 -15.97 -10.09 -2.37
C PRO A 147 -15.81 -10.35 -0.87
N LEU A 148 -16.45 -9.50 -0.07
CA LEU A 148 -16.58 -9.71 1.37
C LEU A 148 -17.59 -10.82 1.64
N THR A 149 -17.29 -11.66 2.63
CA THR A 149 -18.21 -12.67 3.18
C THR A 149 -18.42 -12.42 4.68
N SER A 150 -19.41 -13.08 5.29
CA SER A 150 -19.66 -12.99 6.73
C SER A 150 -18.50 -13.54 7.60
N ALA A 151 -17.60 -14.33 7.01
CA ALA A 151 -16.43 -14.90 7.69
C ALA A 151 -15.19 -14.00 7.61
N VAL A 152 -15.27 -12.82 6.98
CA VAL A 152 -14.14 -11.89 6.89
C VAL A 152 -14.00 -11.13 8.21
N PRO A 153 -12.87 -11.22 8.93
CA PRO A 153 -12.66 -10.46 10.16
C PRO A 153 -12.63 -8.97 9.85
N LEU A 154 -12.99 -8.14 10.82
CA LEU A 154 -12.74 -6.70 10.73
C LEU A 154 -11.23 -6.47 10.85
N ALA A 155 -10.62 -5.75 9.91
CA ALA A 155 -9.22 -5.35 10.02
C ALA A 155 -9.04 -4.41 11.24
N GLU A 156 -7.95 -4.54 11.98
CA GLU A 156 -7.67 -3.63 13.08
C GLU A 156 -7.50 -2.19 12.59
N LEU A 157 -8.01 -1.23 13.37
CA LEU A 157 -7.76 0.18 13.13
C LEU A 157 -6.28 0.47 13.41
N PRO A 158 -5.54 1.10 12.48
CA PRO A 158 -4.14 1.46 12.69
C PRO A 158 -3.92 2.22 13.99
N TRP A 159 -2.83 1.91 14.70
CA TRP A 159 -2.58 2.42 16.04
C TRP A 159 -2.61 3.96 16.09
N VAL A 160 -2.10 4.64 15.05
CA VAL A 160 -2.07 6.11 14.93
C VAL A 160 -3.46 6.75 14.83
N LEU A 161 -4.49 5.97 14.49
CA LEU A 161 -5.90 6.38 14.47
C LEU A 161 -6.65 5.95 15.75
N ARG A 162 -6.07 5.06 16.56
CA ARG A 162 -6.64 4.52 17.81
C ARG A 162 -6.14 5.27 19.05
N GLU A 163 -4.85 5.53 19.09
CA GLU A 163 -4.08 5.95 20.26
C GLU A 163 -3.40 7.31 20.06
N PRO A 164 -3.14 8.07 21.14
CA PRO A 164 -2.28 9.25 21.05
C PRO A 164 -0.84 8.84 20.70
N LEU A 165 -0.09 9.75 20.09
CA LEU A 165 1.31 9.52 19.77
C LEU A 165 2.13 9.15 21.03
N PRO A 166 3.04 8.16 20.94
CA PRO A 166 3.75 7.66 22.11
C PRO A 166 4.46 8.74 22.93
N ARG A 167 4.45 8.58 24.27
CA ARG A 167 5.00 9.58 25.19
C ARG A 167 6.51 9.74 25.06
N TRP A 168 7.24 8.64 24.82
CA TRP A 168 8.70 8.62 24.66
C TRP A 168 9.22 9.51 23.52
N LEU A 169 8.37 9.90 22.56
CA LEU A 169 8.69 10.91 21.55
C LEU A 169 8.96 12.32 22.15
N ALA A 170 8.71 12.52 23.45
CA ALA A 170 9.06 13.76 24.16
C ALA A 170 10.52 13.77 24.63
N ASP A 171 11.11 12.59 24.79
CA ASP A 171 12.44 12.38 25.35
C ASP A 171 13.51 12.24 24.24
N LEU A 172 13.09 12.35 22.97
CA LEU A 172 13.98 12.27 21.81
C LEU A 172 14.86 13.53 21.68
N PRO A 173 16.15 13.34 21.34
CA PRO A 173 17.05 14.43 20.95
C PRO A 173 16.50 15.26 19.78
N GLY A 174 16.73 16.59 19.81
CA GLY A 174 16.16 17.53 18.85
C GLY A 174 16.74 17.43 17.42
N ASP A 175 17.87 16.76 17.25
CA ASP A 175 18.52 16.42 15.99
C ASP A 175 17.89 15.20 15.29
N VAL A 176 17.02 14.44 15.97
CA VAL A 176 16.16 13.40 15.35
C VAL A 176 15.04 14.01 14.48
N GLY A 177 14.85 15.34 14.56
CA GLY A 177 14.00 16.10 13.65
C GLY A 177 12.90 16.92 14.34
N PRO A 178 11.99 17.51 13.56
CA PRO A 178 10.89 18.34 14.06
C PRO A 178 9.77 17.53 14.74
N VAL A 179 10.12 16.49 15.52
CA VAL A 179 9.19 15.58 16.22
C VAL A 179 8.22 16.36 17.09
N TRP A 180 8.73 17.29 17.91
CA TRP A 180 7.92 18.15 18.78
C TRP A 180 6.94 19.01 17.98
N ALA A 181 7.38 19.52 16.82
CA ALA A 181 6.56 20.37 15.96
C ALA A 181 5.45 19.54 15.29
N ALA A 182 5.77 18.39 14.70
CA ALA A 182 4.80 17.47 14.11
C ALA A 182 3.73 17.02 15.12
N ARG A 183 4.13 16.69 16.36
CA ARG A 183 3.23 16.31 17.45
C ARG A 183 2.30 17.45 17.90
N ALA A 184 2.83 18.67 17.98
CA ALA A 184 2.07 19.83 18.43
C ALA A 184 1.26 20.52 17.31
N HIS A 185 1.54 20.22 16.03
CA HIS A 185 1.00 20.98 14.90
C HIS A 185 -0.52 20.76 14.76
N PRO A 186 -1.37 21.80 14.92
CA PRO A 186 -2.83 21.63 14.89
C PRO A 186 -3.37 21.08 13.57
N GLY A 187 -2.66 21.31 12.45
CA GLY A 187 -3.00 20.72 11.17
C GLY A 187 -2.77 19.20 11.10
N VAL A 188 -1.73 18.68 11.77
CA VAL A 188 -1.45 17.24 11.81
C VAL A 188 -2.49 16.54 12.69
N LEU A 189 -2.78 17.08 13.87
CA LEU A 189 -3.81 16.56 14.76
C LEU A 189 -5.18 16.49 14.08
N ARG A 190 -5.61 17.58 13.42
CA ARG A 190 -6.87 17.60 12.65
C ARG A 190 -6.90 16.57 11.52
N ALA A 191 -5.77 16.36 10.84
CA ALA A 191 -5.66 15.39 9.75
C ALA A 191 -5.75 13.94 10.26
N VAL A 192 -5.13 13.61 11.39
CA VAL A 192 -5.27 12.29 12.05
C VAL A 192 -6.71 12.05 12.49
N ASP A 193 -7.35 13.05 13.12
CA ASP A 193 -8.76 12.99 13.49
C ASP A 193 -9.70 12.83 12.28
N GLU A 194 -9.40 13.49 11.15
CA GLU A 194 -10.15 13.36 9.90
C GLU A 194 -9.99 11.97 9.28
N ALA A 195 -8.77 11.42 9.26
CA ALA A 195 -8.50 10.06 8.83
C ALA A 195 -9.26 9.04 9.68
N ARG A 196 -9.26 9.22 11.02
CA ARG A 196 -10.03 8.39 11.96
C ARG A 196 -11.54 8.48 11.71
N ARG A 197 -12.10 9.69 11.56
CA ARG A 197 -13.55 9.89 11.33
C ARG A 197 -14.02 9.39 9.97
N SER A 198 -13.13 9.40 8.97
CA SER A 198 -13.45 8.96 7.61
C SER A 198 -13.17 7.48 7.35
N TRP A 199 -12.59 6.75 8.31
CA TRP A 199 -12.26 5.32 8.20
C TRP A 199 -13.50 4.49 7.87
N SER A 200 -13.44 3.71 6.79
CA SER A 200 -14.54 2.91 6.29
C SER A 200 -14.11 1.47 6.03
N ALA A 201 -14.59 0.54 6.86
CA ALA A 201 -14.31 -0.90 6.71
C ALA A 201 -15.22 -1.54 5.63
N VAL A 202 -14.93 -1.27 4.35
CA VAL A 202 -15.84 -1.55 3.22
C VAL A 202 -15.27 -2.50 2.17
N GLN A 203 -13.97 -2.77 2.16
CA GLN A 203 -13.31 -3.67 1.22
C GLN A 203 -12.35 -4.61 1.96
N TRP A 204 -11.88 -5.65 1.29
CA TRP A 204 -10.74 -6.44 1.76
C TRP A 204 -9.47 -5.59 1.73
N THR A 205 -8.66 -5.69 2.77
CA THR A 205 -7.40 -4.95 2.95
C THR A 205 -6.33 -5.84 3.57
N HIS A 206 -5.07 -5.52 3.27
CA HIS A 206 -3.87 -6.13 3.84
C HIS A 206 -3.57 -5.57 5.24
N GLY A 207 -3.79 -4.26 5.43
CA GLY A 207 -3.51 -3.52 6.66
C GLY A 207 -2.10 -2.93 6.72
N ASP A 208 -1.16 -3.51 5.97
CA ASP A 208 0.25 -3.09 5.93
C ASP A 208 0.90 -3.43 4.58
N ALA A 209 0.33 -2.94 3.48
CA ALA A 209 0.80 -3.26 2.13
C ALA A 209 2.10 -2.51 1.76
N THR A 210 3.22 -2.87 2.40
CA THR A 210 4.58 -2.40 2.09
C THR A 210 5.17 -3.16 0.90
N GLY A 211 6.32 -2.73 0.37
CA GLY A 211 7.03 -3.47 -0.69
C GLY A 211 7.58 -4.82 -0.20
N ASP A 212 7.89 -4.93 1.09
CA ASP A 212 8.39 -6.15 1.75
C ASP A 212 7.36 -7.29 1.73
N GLU A 213 6.07 -6.93 1.84
CA GLU A 213 4.93 -7.86 1.83
C GLU A 213 4.44 -8.20 0.40
N VAL A 214 5.26 -7.95 -0.62
CA VAL A 214 4.93 -8.24 -2.03
C VAL A 214 5.92 -9.21 -2.65
N VAL A 215 5.39 -10.28 -3.24
CA VAL A 215 6.14 -11.26 -4.04
C VAL A 215 5.75 -11.13 -5.51
N VAL A 216 6.74 -11.14 -6.40
CA VAL A 216 6.60 -11.04 -7.85
C VAL A 216 7.00 -12.37 -8.49
N THR A 217 6.16 -12.86 -9.40
CA THR A 217 6.53 -13.90 -10.37
C THR A 217 6.65 -13.27 -11.76
N ARG A 218 7.69 -13.62 -12.51
CA ARG A 218 7.83 -13.24 -13.92
C ARG A 218 7.54 -14.43 -14.83
N SER A 219 6.72 -14.22 -15.86
CA SER A 219 6.48 -15.21 -16.91
C SER A 219 6.44 -14.51 -18.26
N ARG A 220 7.29 -14.93 -19.21
CA ARG A 220 7.39 -14.37 -20.58
C ARG A 220 7.48 -12.83 -20.61
N GLY A 221 8.27 -12.25 -19.70
CA GLY A 221 8.44 -10.79 -19.61
C GLY A 221 7.28 -10.01 -18.96
N VAL A 222 6.27 -10.71 -18.40
CA VAL A 222 5.18 -10.09 -17.63
C VAL A 222 5.40 -10.35 -16.15
N ALA A 223 5.45 -9.27 -15.36
CA ALA A 223 5.48 -9.33 -13.90
C ALA A 223 4.05 -9.46 -13.33
N ARG A 224 3.85 -10.40 -12.40
CA ARG A 224 2.63 -10.54 -11.60
C ARG A 224 3.00 -10.50 -10.13
N ALA A 225 2.43 -9.56 -9.38
CA ALA A 225 2.65 -9.48 -7.94
C ALA A 225 1.50 -10.13 -7.16
N VAL A 226 1.82 -10.63 -5.97
CA VAL A 226 0.90 -11.15 -4.95
C VAL A 226 1.28 -10.50 -3.63
N LEU A 227 0.28 -10.04 -2.87
CA LEU A 227 0.47 -9.61 -1.49
C LEU A 227 0.56 -10.86 -0.61
N LEU A 228 1.57 -10.91 0.25
CA LEU A 228 1.67 -11.90 1.31
C LEU A 228 0.51 -11.71 2.31
N GLY A 229 0.43 -12.58 3.30
CA GLY A 229 -0.38 -12.34 4.49
C GLY A 229 -1.90 -12.44 4.40
N VAL A 230 -2.50 -12.16 3.24
CA VAL A 230 -3.93 -12.35 3.00
C VAL A 230 -4.23 -13.85 3.00
N ALA A 231 -4.73 -14.35 4.14
CA ALA A 231 -4.91 -15.77 4.44
C ALA A 231 -5.48 -16.57 3.23
N ASP A 232 -4.59 -17.42 2.70
CA ASP A 232 -4.69 -18.28 1.52
C ASP A 232 -6.08 -18.46 0.87
N ARG A 233 -6.21 -18.02 -0.40
CA ARG A 233 -7.31 -18.44 -1.30
C ARG A 233 -6.95 -18.65 -2.78
N SER A 234 -5.71 -18.38 -3.23
CA SER A 234 -5.27 -18.62 -4.63
C SER A 234 -3.82 -18.25 -4.91
N SER A 235 -2.86 -18.71 -4.09
CA SER A 235 -1.47 -18.78 -4.58
C SER A 235 -1.38 -19.86 -5.65
N PRO A 236 -0.91 -19.58 -6.89
CA PRO A 236 -0.60 -20.64 -7.85
C PRO A 236 0.65 -21.43 -7.42
N ASP A 237 1.50 -20.79 -6.60
CA ASP A 237 2.89 -21.18 -6.36
C ASP A 237 3.12 -21.34 -4.85
N GLY A 238 2.62 -22.46 -4.29
CA GLY A 238 2.99 -22.97 -2.97
C GLY A 238 2.43 -22.24 -1.75
N THR A 239 2.63 -22.87 -0.59
CA THR A 239 2.24 -22.37 0.75
C THR A 239 3.24 -21.32 1.22
N LEU A 240 2.99 -20.06 0.87
CA LEU A 240 3.64 -18.93 1.53
C LEU A 240 3.20 -18.85 3.00
N PRO A 241 4.09 -18.49 3.94
CA PRO A 241 3.71 -18.42 5.35
C PRO A 241 2.62 -17.37 5.58
N PRO A 242 1.63 -17.62 6.45
CA PRO A 242 0.62 -16.63 6.79
C PRO A 242 1.26 -15.47 7.54
N ALA A 243 0.82 -14.24 7.25
CA ALA A 243 1.18 -13.07 8.05
C ALA A 243 0.56 -13.18 9.45
N PRO A 244 1.06 -12.40 10.43
CA PRO A 244 0.34 -12.16 11.68
C PRO A 244 -1.11 -11.74 11.39
N ALA A 245 -2.05 -12.63 11.72
CA ALA A 245 -3.45 -12.66 11.24
C ALA A 245 -4.35 -11.51 11.76
N HIS A 246 -3.76 -10.44 12.29
CA HIS A 246 -4.43 -9.34 12.98
C HIS A 246 -4.56 -8.07 12.11
N ARG A 247 -3.77 -7.95 11.03
CA ARG A 247 -3.74 -6.74 10.18
C ARG A 247 -4.70 -6.81 8.98
N SER A 248 -4.84 -7.97 8.34
CA SER A 248 -5.66 -8.15 7.14
C SER A 248 -7.11 -8.50 7.46
N GLY A 249 -8.04 -8.03 6.63
CA GLY A 249 -9.47 -8.24 6.83
C GLY A 249 -10.33 -7.25 6.07
N ARG A 250 -11.54 -6.99 6.57
CA ARG A 250 -12.42 -5.93 6.09
C ARG A 250 -11.97 -4.59 6.69
N GLY A 251 -11.37 -3.72 5.89
CA GLY A 251 -10.77 -2.46 6.33
C GLY A 251 -10.94 -1.33 5.31
N ASP A 252 -10.14 -0.27 5.48
CA ASP A 252 -10.16 0.88 4.59
C ASP A 252 -9.08 0.74 3.49
N PRO A 253 -9.47 0.55 2.22
CA PRO A 253 -8.54 0.29 1.12
C PRO A 253 -7.59 1.48 0.86
N ARG A 254 -7.97 2.69 1.30
CA ARG A 254 -7.11 3.88 1.22
C ARG A 254 -5.89 3.76 2.12
N TRP A 255 -5.93 2.94 3.17
CA TRP A 255 -4.80 2.70 4.06
C TRP A 255 -3.72 1.83 3.41
N ASP A 256 -4.11 0.80 2.66
CA ASP A 256 -3.17 -0.03 1.91
C ASP A 256 -2.48 0.78 0.82
N VAL A 257 -3.26 1.59 0.07
CA VAL A 257 -2.66 2.50 -0.93
C VAL A 257 -1.77 3.54 -0.26
N ALA A 258 -2.18 4.15 0.87
CA ALA A 258 -1.32 5.06 1.63
C ALA A 258 0.00 4.38 2.03
N THR A 259 -0.05 3.12 2.47
CA THR A 259 1.13 2.34 2.87
C THR A 259 2.07 2.10 1.69
N ALA A 260 1.52 1.70 0.54
CA ALA A 260 2.31 1.53 -0.68
C ALA A 260 2.97 2.84 -1.14
N LEU A 261 2.22 3.96 -1.15
CA LEU A 261 2.77 5.27 -1.52
C LEU A 261 3.83 5.77 -0.54
N ASP A 262 3.62 5.60 0.77
CA ASP A 262 4.58 6.02 1.80
C ASP A 262 5.86 5.17 1.75
N TRP A 263 5.74 3.85 1.54
CA TRP A 263 6.88 2.96 1.30
C TRP A 263 7.65 3.36 0.03
N LEU A 264 6.96 3.59 -1.10
CA LEU A 264 7.57 4.07 -2.34
C LEU A 264 8.30 5.41 -2.13
N ALA A 265 7.71 6.31 -1.35
CA ALA A 265 8.30 7.60 -1.06
C ALA A 265 9.47 7.54 -0.07
N LEU A 266 9.59 6.50 0.76
CA LEU A 266 10.63 6.36 1.79
C LEU A 266 11.80 5.45 1.39
N ALA A 267 11.50 4.35 0.67
CA ALA A 267 12.47 3.35 0.25
C ALA A 267 12.95 3.60 -1.19
N LEU A 268 12.03 3.61 -2.16
CA LEU A 268 12.37 3.67 -3.58
C LEU A 268 12.70 5.08 -4.08
N GLY A 269 12.00 6.12 -3.60
CA GLY A 269 12.25 7.50 -3.99
C GLY A 269 13.72 7.93 -3.79
N PRO A 270 14.31 7.75 -2.59
CA PRO A 270 15.72 8.03 -2.33
C PRO A 270 16.72 7.12 -3.07
N ALA A 271 16.27 5.97 -3.60
CA ALA A 271 17.10 5.05 -4.37
C ALA A 271 17.32 5.49 -5.83
N LEU A 272 16.49 6.41 -6.34
CA LEU A 272 16.53 6.89 -7.72
C LEU A 272 17.16 8.29 -7.78
N ASP A 273 18.03 8.54 -8.76
CA ASP A 273 18.58 9.88 -8.98
C ASP A 273 17.46 10.84 -9.46
N PRO A 274 17.23 11.97 -8.76
CA PRO A 274 16.25 12.98 -9.18
C PRO A 274 16.46 13.48 -10.62
N ALA A 275 17.71 13.50 -11.12
CA ALA A 275 18.03 13.92 -12.48
C ALA A 275 17.44 12.99 -13.57
N TRP A 276 17.02 11.77 -13.21
CA TRP A 276 16.36 10.85 -14.15
C TRP A 276 14.90 11.23 -14.45
N GLY A 277 14.32 12.15 -13.67
CA GLY A 277 12.92 12.58 -13.82
C GLY A 277 11.92 11.45 -13.56
N LEU A 278 12.22 10.58 -12.60
CA LEU A 278 11.36 9.45 -12.21
C LEU A 278 10.69 9.72 -10.86
N ASP A 279 9.36 9.83 -10.86
CA ASP A 279 8.55 9.83 -9.64
C ASP A 279 7.88 8.45 -9.50
N PRO A 280 8.35 7.57 -8.58
CA PRO A 280 7.76 6.26 -8.38
C PRO A 280 6.35 6.32 -7.75
N VAL A 281 6.06 7.36 -6.96
CA VAL A 281 4.75 7.58 -6.32
C VAL A 281 3.71 7.96 -7.38
N ALA A 282 4.02 8.94 -8.23
CA ALA A 282 3.14 9.33 -9.33
C ALA A 282 2.97 8.19 -10.36
N SER A 283 4.05 7.46 -10.66
CA SER A 283 4.01 6.30 -11.56
C SER A 283 3.08 5.21 -11.03
N PHE A 284 3.19 4.86 -9.75
CA PHE A 284 2.30 3.88 -9.11
C PHE A 284 0.84 4.38 -9.09
N VAL A 285 0.59 5.64 -8.73
CA VAL A 285 -0.78 6.21 -8.71
C VAL A 285 -1.42 6.17 -10.10
N ALA A 286 -0.65 6.45 -11.16
CA ALA A 286 -1.13 6.34 -12.54
C ALA A 286 -1.52 4.89 -12.87
N GLN A 287 -0.64 3.92 -12.61
CA GLN A 287 -0.92 2.50 -12.88
C GLN A 287 -2.10 1.96 -12.05
N TYR A 288 -2.19 2.31 -10.76
CA TYR A 288 -3.32 1.92 -9.91
C TYR A 288 -4.66 2.45 -10.44
N ARG A 289 -4.70 3.72 -10.92
CA ARG A 289 -5.88 4.31 -11.57
C ARG A 289 -6.21 3.63 -12.91
N GLU A 290 -5.21 3.36 -13.76
CA GLU A 290 -5.39 2.68 -15.06
C GLU A 290 -6.02 1.28 -14.91
N LEU A 291 -5.69 0.58 -13.83
CA LEU A 291 -6.28 -0.72 -13.46
C LEU A 291 -7.70 -0.59 -12.86
N GLY A 292 -8.22 0.64 -12.75
CA GLY A 292 -9.52 0.99 -12.17
C GLY A 292 -9.54 0.97 -10.64
N GLY A 293 -8.40 1.21 -9.99
CA GLY A 293 -8.31 1.44 -8.56
C GLY A 293 -8.78 2.86 -8.19
N ASP A 294 -9.72 2.94 -7.26
CA ASP A 294 -10.42 4.17 -6.85
C ASP A 294 -10.08 4.61 -5.41
N ALA A 295 -9.65 3.68 -4.55
CA ALA A 295 -9.28 3.89 -3.16
C ALA A 295 -7.97 4.68 -2.93
N LEU A 296 -7.82 5.84 -3.55
CA LEU A 296 -6.67 6.71 -3.32
C LEU A 296 -6.76 7.41 -1.95
N PRO A 297 -5.63 7.58 -1.23
CA PRO A 297 -5.64 8.20 0.08
C PRO A 297 -5.99 9.68 0.00
N THR A 298 -6.75 10.15 0.99
CA THR A 298 -6.90 11.59 1.22
C THR A 298 -5.61 12.15 1.80
N ARG A 299 -5.44 13.47 1.77
CA ARG A 299 -4.33 14.14 2.49
C ARG A 299 -4.32 13.74 3.97
N ALA A 300 -5.49 13.60 4.60
CA ALA A 300 -5.61 13.15 5.97
C ALA A 300 -5.06 11.73 6.18
N THR A 301 -5.43 10.77 5.32
CA THR A 301 -4.89 9.39 5.34
C THR A 301 -3.37 9.38 5.14
N ALA A 302 -2.85 10.18 4.20
CA ALA A 302 -1.41 10.29 3.95
C ALA A 302 -0.64 10.83 5.17
N VAL A 303 -1.13 11.92 5.79
CA VAL A 303 -0.53 12.48 7.03
C VAL A 303 -0.50 11.43 8.14
N ALA A 304 -1.61 10.70 8.34
CA ALA A 304 -1.66 9.64 9.35
C ALA A 304 -0.68 8.49 9.04
N ARG A 305 -0.57 8.04 7.78
CA ARG A 305 0.35 6.94 7.42
C ARG A 305 1.82 7.33 7.55
N THR A 306 2.20 8.52 7.06
CA THR A 306 3.59 9.00 7.18
C THR A 306 3.97 9.25 8.65
N LEU A 307 3.02 9.71 9.47
CA LEU A 307 3.21 9.83 10.92
C LEU A 307 3.37 8.47 11.61
N SER A 308 2.66 7.44 11.13
CA SER A 308 2.85 6.05 11.57
C SER A 308 4.28 5.59 11.27
N SER A 309 4.74 5.74 10.03
CA SER A 309 6.13 5.44 9.61
C SER A 309 7.16 6.22 10.41
N ALA A 310 6.93 7.52 10.66
CA ALA A 310 7.85 8.34 11.43
C ALA A 310 8.10 7.78 12.84
N VAL A 311 7.03 7.36 13.52
CA VAL A 311 7.15 6.74 14.86
C VAL A 311 7.74 5.34 14.79
N GLU A 312 7.31 4.51 13.84
CA GLU A 312 7.80 3.13 13.66
C GLU A 312 9.31 3.10 13.38
N TRP A 313 9.78 3.92 12.45
CA TRP A 313 11.20 4.02 12.10
C TRP A 313 12.03 4.69 13.18
N THR A 314 11.52 5.72 13.86
CA THR A 314 12.25 6.31 14.99
C THR A 314 12.42 5.27 16.09
N ALA A 315 11.38 4.50 16.42
CA ALA A 315 11.47 3.44 17.41
C ALA A 315 12.51 2.37 17.01
N GLN A 316 12.53 1.94 15.74
CA GLN A 316 13.50 0.95 15.26
C GLN A 316 14.95 1.46 15.34
N LEU A 317 15.19 2.72 14.99
CA LEU A 317 16.54 3.29 14.93
C LEU A 317 17.06 3.77 16.29
N THR A 318 16.21 4.24 17.21
CA THR A 318 16.66 4.83 18.50
C THR A 318 16.56 3.90 19.70
N LEU A 319 15.83 2.78 19.63
CA LEU A 319 15.68 1.86 20.79
C LEU A 319 16.76 0.77 20.86
N GLY A 320 17.53 0.55 19.78
CA GLY A 320 18.55 -0.50 19.70
C GLY A 320 20.00 0.00 19.77
N ALA A 321 20.25 1.21 19.27
CA ALA A 321 21.58 1.84 19.19
C ALA A 321 21.43 3.37 19.09
N GLU A 322 22.56 4.10 19.08
CA GLU A 322 22.56 5.49 18.62
C GLU A 322 22.52 5.50 17.08
N PRO A 323 21.59 6.25 16.44
CA PRO A 323 21.55 6.37 14.99
C PRO A 323 22.80 7.06 14.43
N THR A 324 23.26 6.64 13.26
CA THR A 324 24.28 7.35 12.48
C THR A 324 23.77 8.70 12.00
N ASP A 325 24.67 9.60 11.61
CA ASP A 325 24.30 10.94 11.13
C ASP A 325 23.46 10.92 9.84
N GLU A 326 23.61 9.88 9.00
CA GLU A 326 22.76 9.66 7.83
C GLU A 326 21.34 9.22 8.24
N GLU A 327 21.23 8.33 9.23
CA GLU A 327 19.94 7.92 9.80
C GLU A 327 19.25 9.09 10.50
N ARG A 328 19.98 9.93 11.23
CA ARG A 328 19.47 11.19 11.80
C ARG A 328 18.95 12.12 10.71
N ALA A 329 19.75 12.42 9.68
CA ALA A 329 19.34 13.29 8.57
C ALA A 329 18.08 12.76 7.84
N TRP A 330 17.96 11.44 7.68
CA TRP A 330 16.78 10.81 7.11
C TRP A 330 15.55 10.87 8.04
N LEU A 331 15.73 10.66 9.36
CA LEU A 331 14.67 10.83 10.36
C LEU A 331 14.15 12.28 10.39
N VAL A 332 15.03 13.28 10.27
CA VAL A 332 14.66 14.70 10.12
C VAL A 332 13.73 14.89 8.91
N GLY A 333 14.09 14.33 7.75
CA GLY A 333 13.26 14.39 6.54
C GLY A 333 11.91 13.67 6.70
N LEU A 334 11.90 12.50 7.32
CA LEU A 334 10.68 11.72 7.61
C LEU A 334 9.71 12.47 8.54
N TRP A 335 10.22 13.12 9.60
CA TRP A 335 9.41 13.95 10.51
C TRP A 335 8.96 15.28 9.90
N GLN A 336 9.64 15.78 8.87
CA GLN A 336 9.25 17.00 8.14
C GLN A 336 8.06 16.76 7.20
N ARG A 337 7.94 15.58 6.58
CA ARG A 337 6.84 15.25 5.64
C ARG A 337 5.42 15.49 6.14
N PRO A 338 4.99 15.07 7.35
CA PRO A 338 3.63 15.34 7.82
C PRO A 338 3.35 16.85 7.96
N LEU A 339 4.38 17.67 8.23
CA LEU A 339 4.26 19.13 8.25
C LEU A 339 4.08 19.71 6.84
N GLU A 340 4.84 19.23 5.85
CA GLU A 340 4.70 19.65 4.45
C GLU A 340 3.32 19.33 3.87
N LEU A 341 2.81 18.12 4.14
CA LEU A 341 1.48 17.68 3.69
C LEU A 341 0.36 18.61 4.18
N VAL A 342 0.47 19.14 5.40
CA VAL A 342 -0.54 20.07 5.97
C VAL A 342 -0.26 21.54 5.64
N ALA A 343 1.00 21.95 5.46
CA ALA A 343 1.37 23.32 5.12
C ALA A 343 0.89 23.75 3.72
N ARG A 344 0.75 22.80 2.78
CA ARG A 344 0.22 22.99 1.42
C ARG A 344 -1.30 23.30 1.37
N THR A 345 -1.88 23.84 2.44
CA THR A 345 -3.31 24.23 2.56
C THR A 345 -3.58 25.71 2.32
N ARG A 346 -2.55 26.52 2.02
CA ARG A 346 -2.74 27.91 1.60
C ARG A 346 -2.80 28.00 0.07
N PRO A 347 -3.99 28.01 -0.57
CA PRO A 347 -4.09 28.72 -1.84
C PRO A 347 -3.70 30.18 -1.55
N ALA A 348 -2.89 30.77 -2.41
CA ALA A 348 -2.68 32.22 -2.36
C ALA A 348 -4.02 32.87 -2.69
N SER A 349 -4.73 33.32 -1.64
CA SER A 349 -6.00 34.02 -1.77
C SER A 349 -5.77 35.35 -2.48
N SER A 350 -5.88 35.33 -3.80
CA SER A 350 -6.18 36.45 -4.68
C SER A 350 -5.69 37.80 -4.17
N ALA A 351 -4.39 38.08 -4.37
CA ALA A 351 -3.92 39.45 -4.47
C ALA A 351 -4.55 40.05 -5.74
N THR A 352 -5.79 40.50 -5.62
CA THR A 352 -6.59 40.99 -6.74
C THR A 352 -7.56 42.06 -6.23
N ARG A 353 -7.22 43.31 -6.59
CA ARG A 353 -7.96 44.56 -6.37
C ARG A 353 -7.89 45.11 -4.93
N SER A 354 -7.80 46.43 -4.73
CA SER A 354 -8.00 47.53 -5.70
C SER A 354 -6.86 48.55 -5.70
N SER A 355 -6.63 49.09 -6.90
CA SER A 355 -6.46 50.52 -7.24
C SER A 355 -5.87 51.48 -6.21
#